data_AF-A0A284SD15-F1
#
_entry.id   AF-A0A284SD15-F1
#
_cell.length_a   1.000
_cell.length_b   1.000
_cell.length_c   1.000
_cell.angle_alpha   90.00
_cell.angle_beta   90.00
_cell.angle_gamma   90.00
#
_symmetry.space_group_name_H-M   'P 1'
#
loop_
_entity.id
_entity.type
_entity.pdbx_description
1 polymer ?
#
loop_
_entity_poly.entity_id
_entity_poly.type
_entity_poly.pdbx_seq_one_letter_code
_entity_poly.pdbx_strand_id
1 'polypeptide(L)'
;MGSTSSGSSISSPLKKSTVPIFGPLRYYIPHPDEISPSVYRNPPAKQYYMVTVSQDVGVFDDWLLVAKLIEHVSGPRYKGYKTWDEALAR
;
A
#
# COMPACT_ATOMS: atom_id res chain seq x y z
N MET A 1 -52.95 -3.08 -10.72
CA MET A 1 -52.00 -2.59 -11.73
C MET A 1 -51.76 -1.12 -11.47
N GLY A 2 -50.54 -0.78 -11.05
CA GLY A 2 -49.86 0.54 -11.06
C GLY A 2 -50.57 1.77 -10.48
N SER A 3 -49.91 2.80 -10.01
CA SER A 3 -48.52 3.05 -9.62
C SER A 3 -48.56 4.33 -8.78
N THR A 4 -47.60 4.44 -7.89
CA THR A 4 -47.38 5.48 -6.89
C THR A 4 -47.01 6.85 -7.47
N SER A 5 -47.35 7.90 -6.69
CA SER A 5 -46.61 9.14 -6.36
C SER A 5 -45.49 9.62 -7.30
N SER A 6 -45.26 10.90 -7.55
CA SER A 6 -45.02 11.96 -6.56
C SER A 6 -44.71 13.26 -7.30
N GLY A 7 -45.29 14.38 -6.88
CA GLY A 7 -44.80 15.72 -7.21
C GLY A 7 -43.69 16.11 -6.24
N SER A 8 -42.50 16.37 -6.77
CA SER A 8 -41.37 16.93 -6.03
C SER A 8 -41.59 18.43 -5.80
N SER A 9 -41.30 18.94 -4.60
CA SER A 9 -40.74 20.29 -4.46
C SER A 9 -40.05 20.53 -3.11
N ILE A 10 -38.73 20.67 -3.22
CA ILE A 10 -37.85 21.72 -2.69
C ILE A 10 -37.87 21.99 -1.18
N SER A 11 -36.71 21.84 -0.54
CA SER A 11 -36.18 22.81 0.43
C SER A 11 -34.74 22.45 0.80
N SER A 12 -33.79 23.24 0.31
CA SER A 12 -32.43 23.37 0.85
C SER A 12 -32.37 24.67 1.68
N PRO A 13 -31.33 24.92 2.50
CA PRO A 13 -30.68 24.05 3.48
C PRO A 13 -30.60 24.77 4.84
N LEU A 14 -30.85 24.07 5.97
CA LEU A 14 -30.53 24.63 7.29
C LEU A 14 -29.16 24.10 7.73
N LYS A 15 -28.14 24.96 7.66
CA LYS A 15 -26.81 24.71 8.24
C LYS A 15 -26.97 24.56 9.77
N LYS A 16 -26.93 23.32 10.26
CA LYS A 16 -26.74 23.02 11.67
C LYS A 16 -25.27 22.69 11.88
N SER A 17 -24.63 23.48 12.74
CA SER A 17 -23.30 23.21 13.27
C SER A 17 -23.31 21.86 13.97
N THR A 18 -22.67 20.86 13.35
CA THR A 18 -22.46 19.53 13.91
C THR A 18 -20.99 19.43 14.25
N VAL A 19 -20.70 19.45 15.55
CA VAL A 19 -19.42 18.94 16.07
C VAL A 19 -19.26 17.50 15.57
N PRO A 20 -18.15 17.15 14.91
CA PRO A 20 -17.97 15.80 14.38
C PRO A 20 -17.85 14.82 15.54
N ILE A 21 -18.93 14.05 15.75
CA ILE A 21 -18.93 12.89 16.63
C ILE A 21 -18.15 11.81 15.87
N PHE A 22 -16.93 11.53 16.32
CA PHE A 22 -16.17 10.37 15.84
C PHE A 22 -16.87 9.10 16.33
N GLY A 23 -17.71 8.53 15.46
CA GLY A 23 -18.31 7.22 15.68
C GLY A 23 -17.25 6.11 15.71
N PRO A 24 -17.67 4.83 15.89
CA PRO A 24 -16.73 3.70 15.89
C PRO A 24 -15.90 3.73 14.61
N LEU A 25 -14.58 3.76 14.75
CA LEU A 25 -13.64 3.72 13.62
C LEU A 25 -13.91 2.45 12.81
N ARG A 26 -14.69 2.58 11.73
CA ARG A 26 -14.85 1.52 10.74
C ARG A 26 -13.64 1.58 9.84
N TYR A 27 -12.57 0.89 10.22
CA TYR A 27 -11.42 0.69 9.35
C TYR A 27 -11.90 -0.07 8.11
N TYR A 28 -11.96 0.62 6.97
CA TYR A 28 -12.13 -0.03 5.69
C TYR A 28 -10.79 -0.68 5.35
N ILE A 29 -10.67 -1.98 5.62
CA ILE A 29 -9.53 -2.77 5.16
C ILE A 29 -9.85 -3.11 3.70
N PRO A 30 -9.13 -2.55 2.72
CA PRO A 30 -9.40 -2.83 1.32
C PRO A 30 -9.26 -4.32 1.05
N HIS A 31 -10.13 -4.84 0.18
CA HIS A 31 -9.99 -6.21 -0.31
C HIS A 31 -8.60 -6.36 -0.98
N PRO A 32 -7.92 -7.51 -0.90
CA PRO A 32 -6.60 -7.69 -1.51
C PRO A 32 -6.54 -7.28 -2.99
N ASP A 33 -7.64 -7.45 -3.73
CA ASP A 33 -7.75 -7.06 -5.15
C ASP A 33 -7.90 -5.53 -5.36
N GLU A 34 -8.24 -4.78 -4.32
CA GLU A 34 -8.36 -3.31 -4.32
C GLU A 34 -7.04 -2.62 -3.94
N ILE A 35 -6.05 -3.38 -3.47
CA ILE A 35 -4.72 -2.86 -3.18
C ILE A 35 -4.04 -2.62 -4.53
N SER A 36 -4.12 -1.38 -5.04
CA SER A 36 -3.39 -1.04 -6.25
C SER A 36 -1.90 -1.28 -5.99
N PRO A 37 -1.20 -2.12 -6.79
CA PRO A 37 0.25 -2.16 -6.71
C PRO A 37 0.74 -0.74 -6.98
N SER A 38 1.69 -0.25 -6.19
CA SER A 38 2.23 1.10 -6.37
C SER A 38 2.97 1.17 -7.71
N VAL A 39 2.25 1.53 -8.78
CA VAL A 39 2.76 1.61 -10.17
C VAL A 39 3.82 2.72 -10.33
N TYR A 40 3.98 3.61 -9.34
CA TYR A 40 4.85 4.78 -9.43
C TYR A 40 5.96 4.75 -8.38
N ARG A 41 7.04 4.02 -8.65
CA ARG A 41 8.35 4.34 -8.08
C ARG A 41 9.10 5.22 -9.07
N ASN A 42 8.99 6.54 -8.86
CA ASN A 42 9.73 7.55 -9.62
C ASN A 42 10.73 8.22 -8.67
N PRO A 43 12.04 8.06 -8.87
CA PRO A 43 12.70 7.40 -10.00
C PRO A 43 12.64 5.86 -9.93
N PRO A 44 12.79 5.18 -11.08
CA PRO A 44 12.94 3.73 -11.14
C PRO A 44 14.05 3.25 -10.19
N ALA A 45 13.85 2.07 -9.59
CA ALA A 45 14.86 1.46 -8.76
C ALA A 45 16.14 1.26 -9.59
N LYS A 46 17.23 1.89 -9.14
CA LYS A 46 18.54 1.83 -9.82
C LYS A 46 19.21 0.45 -9.65
N GLN A 47 18.81 -0.28 -8.62
CA GLN A 47 19.41 -1.53 -8.20
C GLN A 47 18.39 -2.36 -7.41
N TYR A 48 18.44 -3.67 -7.59
CA TYR A 48 17.64 -4.65 -6.86
C TYR A 48 18.56 -5.47 -5.96
N TYR A 49 18.12 -5.77 -4.75
CA TYR A 49 18.90 -6.46 -3.74
C TYR A 49 18.26 -7.81 -3.44
N MET A 50 18.93 -8.89 -3.85
CA MET A 50 18.60 -10.24 -3.40
C MET A 50 19.21 -10.42 -2.02
N VAL A 51 18.38 -10.66 -1.02
CA VAL A 51 18.80 -10.90 0.36
C VAL A 51 18.52 -12.37 0.67
N THR A 52 19.56 -13.08 1.13
CA THR A 52 19.53 -14.52 1.43
C THR A 52 19.64 -14.82 2.91
N VAL A 53 20.23 -13.90 3.69
CA VAL A 53 20.34 -14.01 5.16
C VAL A 53 20.03 -12.64 5.75
N SER A 54 18.88 -12.54 6.41
CA SER A 54 18.28 -11.34 7.00
C SER A 54 17.06 -11.71 7.86
N GLN A 55 16.38 -10.73 8.45
CA GLN A 55 15.09 -10.93 9.12
C GLN A 55 14.00 -11.37 8.13
N ASP A 56 13.97 -10.76 6.94
CA ASP A 56 13.12 -11.16 5.81
C ASP A 56 13.97 -11.37 4.55
N VAL A 57 13.77 -12.51 3.90
CA VAL A 57 14.52 -12.97 2.72
C VAL A 57 13.69 -12.68 1.47
N GLY A 58 14.33 -12.21 0.40
CA GLY A 58 13.65 -11.89 -0.85
C GLY A 58 14.43 -10.93 -1.74
N VAL A 59 13.80 -10.49 -2.82
CA VAL A 59 14.31 -9.43 -3.68
C VAL A 59 13.63 -8.13 -3.32
N PHE A 60 14.42 -7.12 -2.99
CA PHE A 60 13.95 -5.80 -2.62
C PHE A 60 14.53 -4.76 -3.57
N ASP A 61 13.77 -3.73 -3.85
CA ASP A 61 14.16 -2.62 -4.71
C ASP A 61 14.59 -1.38 -3.89
N ASP A 62 14.56 -1.48 -2.56
CA ASP A 62 14.92 -0.42 -1.60
C ASP A 62 16.09 -0.80 -0.69
N TRP A 63 17.19 -0.04 -0.78
CA TRP A 63 18.34 -0.23 0.10
C TRP A 63 18.02 0.06 1.57
N LEU A 64 17.18 1.06 1.89
CA LEU A 64 16.86 1.40 3.27
C LEU A 64 16.07 0.30 3.96
N LEU A 65 15.20 -0.39 3.21
CA LEU A 65 14.51 -1.58 3.69
C LEU A 65 15.50 -2.70 3.95
N VAL A 66 16.37 -3.01 2.99
CA VAL A 66 17.40 -4.04 3.12
C VAL A 66 18.31 -3.77 4.31
N ALA A 67 18.75 -2.52 4.51
CA ALA A 67 19.60 -2.10 5.61
C ALA A 67 18.96 -2.40 6.97
N LYS A 68 17.66 -2.10 7.14
CA LYS A 68 16.92 -2.44 8.36
C LYS A 68 16.82 -3.95 8.57
N LEU A 69 16.62 -4.72 7.50
CA LEU A 69 16.49 -6.18 7.57
C LEU A 69 17.81 -6.90 7.94
N ILE A 70 18.96 -6.27 7.71
CA ILE A 70 20.29 -6.85 7.99
C ILE A 70 20.95 -6.32 9.27
N GLU A 71 20.50 -5.18 9.82
CA GLU A 71 21.16 -4.44 10.92
C GLU A 71 21.43 -5.30 12.17
N HIS A 72 20.53 -6.22 12.50
CA HIS A 72 20.61 -7.06 13.70
C HIS A 72 20.76 -8.56 13.37
N VAL A 73 21.27 -8.89 12.20
CA VAL A 73 21.45 -10.28 11.74
C VAL A 73 22.93 -10.62 11.74
N SER A 74 23.30 -11.74 12.35
CA SER A 74 24.68 -12.21 12.33
C SER A 74 25.02 -12.83 10.97
N GLY A 75 26.04 -12.28 10.30
CA GLY A 75 26.48 -12.74 8.98
C GLY A 75 25.45 -12.51 7.86
N PRO A 76 24.94 -11.27 7.67
CA PRO A 76 23.94 -11.00 6.65
C PRO A 76 24.54 -11.22 5.25
N ARG A 77 23.71 -11.74 4.35
CA ARG A 77 24.12 -12.03 2.96
C ARG A 77 23.13 -11.40 1.99
N TYR A 78 23.60 -10.44 1.23
CA TYR A 78 22.84 -9.78 0.18
C TYR A 78 23.71 -9.53 -1.05
N LYS A 79 23.08 -9.42 -2.22
CA LYS A 79 23.74 -9.08 -3.48
C LYS A 79 22.87 -8.17 -4.32
N GLY A 80 23.48 -7.14 -4.87
CA GLY A 80 22.82 -6.17 -5.74
C GLY A 80 22.90 -6.56 -7.22
N TYR A 81 21.82 -6.35 -7.95
CA TYR A 81 21.62 -6.65 -9.37
C TYR A 81 21.00 -5.46 -10.09
N LYS A 82 21.19 -5.38 -11.42
CA LYS A 82 20.66 -4.26 -12.21
C LYS A 82 19.20 -4.46 -12.61
N THR A 83 18.75 -5.71 -12.69
CA THR A 83 17.39 -6.06 -13.12
C THR A 83 16.73 -7.00 -12.12
N TRP A 84 15.41 -6.93 -12.04
CA TRP A 84 14.60 -7.79 -11.18
C TRP A 84 14.71 -9.27 -11.58
N ASP A 85 14.68 -9.54 -12.88
CA ASP A 85 14.81 -10.89 -13.44
C ASP A 85 16.16 -11.55 -13.07
N GLU A 86 17.25 -10.79 -13.17
CA GLU A 86 18.59 -11.26 -12.76
C GLU A 86 18.67 -11.57 -11.26
N ALA A 87 17.96 -10.80 -10.43
CA ALA A 87 17.91 -11.04 -8.99
C ALA A 87 17.08 -12.28 -8.63
N LEU A 88 16.04 -12.60 -9.41
CA LEU A 88 15.20 -13.79 -9.21
C LEU A 88 15.84 -15.08 -9.73
N ALA A 89 16.70 -15.01 -10.74
CA ALA A 89 17.35 -16.17 -11.34
C ALA A 89 18.49 -16.79 -10.49
N ARG A 90 18.57 -16.49 -9.20
CA ARG A 90 19.77 -16.67 -8.36
C ARG A 90 19.57 -17.51 -7.11
#